data_AF-A0A7Z9S0S8-F1
#
_entry.id   AF-A0A7Z9S0S8-F1
#
_cell.length_a   1.000
_cell.length_b   1.000
_cell.length_c   1.000
_cell.angle_alpha   90.00
_cell.angle_beta   90.00
_cell.angle_gamma   90.00
#
_symmetry.space_group_name_H-M   'P 1'
#
loop_
_entity.id
_entity.type
_entity.pdbx_description
1 polymer ?
#
loop_
_entity_poly.entity_id
_entity_poly.type
_entity_poly.pdbx_seq_one_letter_code
_entity_poly.pdbx_strand_id
1 'polypeptide(L)'
;EEYEGLAVTPVGIDSKKCPKDLLEASRSAWDQAVMQGEEHGYRNAQTTVIAPTGTIGLVMGCDTTGVEPLFSIVQYKKLAGGGSLVIPATGLRSGLDNLGYKKVEVDDIITYVTGTGSFSHCPSITTGSLKELGFTEDQFAGMDSQMDTTIDIRGLFSPGILGEDFCRDTLGLTDEEMAEPFFDILHKLGYSATDIQLADEHMFGHGMIEGAPHMKDEHLPVFDCAQSCGAKGVRSIRWEAHVDMMAAAQPFISGAISKTINMTADVSIQDVQDAYMRSWKTGNKACALYRDGSKLSQPLMSSLVSPTLIVDDEEIDEEVEVMTVMAKQVVERLPMPVQQAEVVAKTIVQGYI
;
A
#
# COMPACT_ATOMS: atom_id res chain seq x y z
N GLU A 1 2.27 21.84 -39.75
CA GLU A 1 2.47 20.79 -38.72
C GLU A 1 2.42 21.48 -37.37
N GLU A 2 1.80 20.86 -36.36
CA GLU A 2 1.67 21.47 -35.01
C GLU A 2 2.98 21.38 -34.19
N TYR A 3 3.94 20.55 -34.64
CA TYR A 3 5.22 20.33 -33.98
C TYR A 3 6.36 20.37 -35.00
N GLU A 4 7.53 20.84 -34.60
CA GLU A 4 8.73 20.93 -35.44
C GLU A 4 9.86 20.12 -34.82
N GLY A 5 10.47 19.21 -35.60
CA GLY A 5 11.71 18.52 -35.20
C GLY A 5 11.61 17.53 -34.03
N LEU A 6 10.41 17.08 -33.65
CA LEU A 6 10.24 16.13 -32.54
C LEU A 6 10.38 14.68 -32.99
N ALA A 7 11.17 13.90 -32.23
CA ALA A 7 11.28 12.44 -32.41
C ALA A 7 10.08 11.67 -31.83
N VAL A 8 9.42 12.23 -30.82
CA VAL A 8 8.22 11.68 -30.18
C VAL A 8 7.22 12.82 -30.01
N THR A 9 6.01 12.65 -30.55
CA THR A 9 4.93 13.63 -30.42
C THR A 9 4.36 13.56 -29.00
N PRO A 10 4.23 14.69 -28.28
CA PRO A 10 3.66 14.69 -26.93
C PRO A 10 2.16 14.34 -26.95
N VAL A 11 1.66 13.82 -25.82
CA VAL A 11 0.22 13.55 -25.63
C VAL A 11 -0.52 14.85 -25.36
N GLY A 12 -1.12 15.44 -26.39
CA GLY A 12 -1.90 16.68 -26.28
C GLY A 12 -3.28 16.50 -25.64
N ILE A 13 -3.94 17.63 -25.32
CA ILE A 13 -5.32 17.65 -24.85
C ILE A 13 -6.28 17.29 -25.99
N ASP A 14 -7.16 16.32 -25.76
CA ASP A 14 -8.25 16.01 -26.69
C ASP A 14 -9.33 17.11 -26.66
N SER A 15 -9.27 18.01 -27.63
CA SER A 15 -10.19 19.15 -27.74
C SER A 15 -11.66 18.78 -27.89
N LYS A 16 -11.98 17.53 -28.29
CA LYS A 16 -13.38 17.06 -28.39
C LYS A 16 -13.95 16.62 -27.03
N LYS A 17 -13.08 16.29 -26.08
CA LYS A 17 -13.45 15.82 -24.74
C LYS A 17 -13.25 16.87 -23.66
N CYS A 18 -12.33 17.81 -23.88
CA CYS A 18 -12.04 18.87 -22.92
C CYS A 18 -13.17 19.91 -22.91
N PRO A 19 -13.70 20.30 -21.73
CA PRO A 19 -14.59 21.44 -21.62
C PRO A 19 -14.00 22.69 -22.29
N LYS A 20 -14.85 23.41 -23.05
CA LYS A 20 -14.40 24.49 -23.92
C LYS A 20 -13.67 25.61 -23.14
N ASP A 21 -14.20 25.96 -21.98
CA ASP A 21 -13.64 26.95 -21.06
C ASP A 21 -12.24 26.55 -20.56
N LEU A 22 -12.05 25.27 -20.17
CA LEU A 22 -10.74 24.77 -19.75
C LEU A 22 -9.73 24.72 -20.90
N LEU A 23 -10.17 24.34 -22.10
CA LEU A 23 -9.32 24.33 -23.29
C LEU A 23 -8.86 25.73 -23.68
N GLU A 24 -9.77 26.71 -23.67
CA GLU A 24 -9.47 28.11 -23.96
C GLU A 24 -8.53 28.71 -22.91
N ALA A 25 -8.77 28.43 -21.63
CA ALA A 25 -7.89 28.87 -20.54
C ALA A 25 -6.48 28.28 -20.66
N SER A 26 -6.37 26.98 -20.97
CA SER A 26 -5.08 26.29 -21.16
C SER A 26 -4.28 26.91 -22.31
N ARG A 27 -4.92 27.14 -23.47
CA ARG A 27 -4.26 27.78 -24.63
C ARG A 27 -3.83 29.20 -24.31
N SER A 28 -4.73 30.01 -23.76
CA SER A 28 -4.45 31.40 -23.40
C SER A 28 -3.27 31.53 -22.43
N ALA A 29 -3.16 30.63 -21.45
CA ALA A 29 -2.04 30.63 -20.51
C ALA A 29 -0.69 30.41 -21.21
N TRP A 30 -0.62 29.47 -22.16
CA TRP A 30 0.61 29.19 -22.90
C TRP A 30 0.92 30.24 -23.98
N ASP A 31 -0.10 30.79 -24.65
CA ASP A 31 0.06 31.90 -25.60
C ASP A 31 0.65 33.14 -24.90
N GLN A 32 0.16 33.45 -23.69
CA GLN A 32 0.71 34.52 -22.86
C GLN A 32 2.14 34.22 -22.42
N ALA A 33 2.44 32.98 -22.01
CA ALA A 33 3.78 32.59 -21.60
C ALA A 33 4.80 32.77 -22.74
N VAL A 34 4.44 32.38 -23.97
CA VAL A 34 5.28 32.58 -25.16
C VAL A 34 5.44 34.08 -25.46
N MET A 35 4.34 34.83 -25.57
CA MET A 35 4.37 36.25 -25.90
C MET A 35 5.22 37.06 -24.92
N GLN A 36 4.99 36.88 -23.62
CA GLN A 36 5.74 37.58 -22.58
C GLN A 36 7.21 37.14 -22.53
N GLY A 37 7.47 35.85 -22.76
CA GLY A 37 8.83 35.31 -22.79
C GLY A 37 9.64 35.78 -23.99
N GLU A 38 9.02 36.00 -25.14
CA GLU A 38 9.67 36.59 -26.33
C GLU A 38 10.01 38.07 -26.11
N GLU A 39 9.14 38.82 -25.43
CA GLU A 39 9.35 40.26 -25.17
C GLU A 39 10.39 40.51 -24.06
N HIS A 40 10.36 39.71 -23.00
CA HIS A 40 11.10 40.00 -21.76
C HIS A 40 12.19 38.97 -21.42
N GLY A 41 12.20 37.81 -22.10
CA GLY A 41 13.05 36.67 -21.77
C GLY A 41 12.54 35.87 -20.56
N TYR A 42 13.13 34.69 -20.35
CA TYR A 42 12.82 33.82 -19.21
C TYR A 42 13.93 33.88 -18.16
N ARG A 43 13.55 34.03 -16.88
CA ARG A 43 14.51 34.00 -15.77
C ARG A 43 14.98 32.58 -15.44
N ASN A 44 14.10 31.59 -15.59
CA ASN A 44 14.33 30.20 -15.22
C ASN A 44 14.28 29.31 -16.46
N ALA A 45 15.29 28.44 -16.65
CA ALA A 45 15.32 27.48 -17.74
C ALA A 45 14.29 26.34 -17.58
N GLN A 46 13.91 26.02 -16.33
CA GLN A 46 12.86 25.08 -15.97
C GLN A 46 12.08 25.64 -14.78
N THR A 47 10.76 25.44 -14.78
CA THR A 47 9.83 26.07 -13.81
C THR A 47 8.96 25.06 -13.07
N THR A 48 8.84 23.83 -13.57
CA THR A 48 7.86 22.85 -13.09
C THR A 48 8.46 21.45 -13.04
N VAL A 49 8.20 20.72 -11.97
CA VAL A 49 8.56 19.32 -11.75
C VAL A 49 7.52 18.71 -10.81
N ILE A 50 7.13 17.45 -11.02
CA ILE A 50 6.37 16.71 -10.01
C ILE A 50 7.37 15.92 -9.19
N ALA A 51 7.67 16.43 -8.00
CA ALA A 51 8.57 15.81 -7.04
C ALA A 51 7.84 14.74 -6.20
N PRO A 52 8.57 13.78 -5.60
CA PRO A 52 7.96 12.85 -4.66
C PRO A 52 7.55 13.61 -3.39
N THR A 53 6.31 13.44 -2.95
CA THR A 53 5.78 14.17 -1.78
C THR A 53 5.52 13.24 -0.60
N GLY A 54 6.27 12.15 -0.45
CA GLY A 54 6.04 11.13 0.59
C GLY A 54 5.88 11.71 2.00
N THR A 55 6.94 12.30 2.55
CA THR A 55 6.92 12.85 3.91
C THR A 55 5.93 13.99 4.09
N ILE A 56 5.92 14.96 3.16
CA ILE A 56 5.06 16.15 3.27
C ILE A 56 3.58 15.81 3.06
N GLY A 57 3.26 14.90 2.14
CA GLY A 57 1.90 14.43 1.89
C GLY A 57 1.29 13.77 3.11
N LEU A 58 2.06 12.92 3.79
CA LEU A 58 1.63 12.32 5.06
C LEU A 58 1.39 13.37 6.14
N VAL A 59 2.28 14.36 6.29
CA VAL A 59 2.09 15.47 7.25
C VAL A 59 0.85 16.31 6.92
N MET A 60 0.53 16.47 5.65
CA MET A 60 -0.65 17.20 5.17
C MET A 60 -1.94 16.36 5.18
N GLY A 61 -1.88 15.09 5.56
CA GLY A 61 -3.04 14.18 5.54
C GLY A 61 -3.54 13.88 4.12
N CYS A 62 -2.67 13.91 3.12
CA CYS A 62 -3.01 13.49 1.76
C CYS A 62 -3.02 11.96 1.65
N ASP A 63 -4.11 11.39 1.16
CA ASP A 63 -4.21 9.96 0.86
C ASP A 63 -3.24 9.51 -0.25
N THR A 64 -2.90 10.42 -1.16
CA THR A 64 -2.02 10.19 -2.30
C THR A 64 -0.79 11.09 -2.26
N THR A 65 0.31 10.64 -2.85
CA THR A 65 1.55 11.44 -2.92
C THR A 65 1.83 11.83 -4.38
N GLY A 66 1.92 13.13 -4.66
CA GLY A 66 2.08 13.65 -6.01
C GLY A 66 0.92 13.29 -6.94
N VAL A 67 1.23 12.69 -8.09
CA VAL A 67 0.26 12.21 -9.08
C VAL A 67 0.05 10.68 -8.99
N GLU A 68 0.45 10.08 -7.86
CA GLU A 68 0.21 8.67 -7.63
C GLU A 68 -1.26 8.38 -7.31
N PRO A 69 -1.82 7.25 -7.78
CA PRO A 69 -3.06 6.76 -7.21
C PRO A 69 -2.82 6.36 -5.76
N LEU A 70 -3.92 6.20 -5.01
CA LEU A 70 -3.88 5.65 -3.66
C LEU A 70 -3.15 4.31 -3.66
N PHE A 71 -2.23 4.09 -2.72
CA PHE A 71 -1.42 2.87 -2.71
C PHE A 71 -2.25 1.61 -2.39
N SER A 72 -3.01 1.68 -1.30
CA SER A 72 -4.00 0.71 -0.84
C SER A 72 -5.04 1.45 0.01
N ILE A 73 -6.24 0.91 0.16
CA ILE A 73 -7.30 1.48 0.99
C ILE A 73 -6.88 1.54 2.46
N VAL A 74 -6.22 0.49 2.95
CA VAL A 74 -5.52 0.49 4.24
C VAL A 74 -4.06 0.20 3.97
N GLN A 75 -3.18 1.04 4.51
CA GLN A 75 -1.74 0.97 4.30
C GLN A 75 -1.04 0.70 5.62
N TYR A 76 -0.05 -0.17 5.58
CA TYR A 76 0.78 -0.48 6.74
C TYR A 76 2.19 0.06 6.50
N LYS A 77 2.66 0.91 7.40
CA LYS A 77 3.99 1.54 7.32
C LYS A 77 4.86 1.08 8.48
N LYS A 78 5.99 0.42 8.19
CA LYS A 78 7.00 0.10 9.20
C LYS A 78 7.77 1.36 9.59
N LEU A 79 7.93 1.62 10.89
CA LEU A 79 8.66 2.76 11.40
C LEU A 79 10.14 2.40 11.61
N ALA A 80 11.04 3.37 11.40
CA ALA A 80 12.47 3.16 11.52
C ALA A 80 12.94 2.81 12.95
N GLY A 81 12.14 3.10 13.97
CA GLY A 81 12.41 2.79 15.38
C GLY A 81 11.66 1.56 15.89
N GLY A 82 11.17 0.69 14.99
CA GLY A 82 10.30 -0.43 15.34
C GLY A 82 8.81 -0.04 15.37
N GLY A 83 7.95 -1.05 15.24
CA GLY A 83 6.50 -0.89 15.17
C GLY A 83 5.96 -0.53 13.78
N SER A 84 4.63 -0.52 13.68
CA SER A 84 3.89 -0.29 12.44
C SER A 84 2.81 0.78 12.65
N LEU A 85 2.53 1.55 11.60
CA LEU A 85 1.44 2.51 11.56
C LEU A 85 0.41 2.05 10.53
N VAL A 86 -0.85 1.97 10.94
CA VAL A 86 -1.99 1.72 10.05
C VAL A 86 -2.53 3.07 9.56
N ILE A 87 -2.68 3.21 8.25
CA ILE A 87 -3.15 4.45 7.61
C ILE A 87 -4.34 4.09 6.72
N PRO A 88 -5.58 4.26 7.19
CA PRO A 88 -6.77 4.11 6.37
C PRO A 88 -6.98 5.32 5.45
N ALA A 89 -7.50 5.09 4.25
CA ALA A 89 -7.79 6.14 3.29
C ALA A 89 -8.94 7.04 3.76
N THR A 90 -8.64 8.31 3.96
CA THR A 90 -9.60 9.30 4.49
C THR A 90 -10.70 9.65 3.48
N GLY A 91 -10.39 9.58 2.19
CA GLY A 91 -11.30 9.85 1.07
C GLY A 91 -12.29 8.71 0.76
N LEU A 92 -12.18 7.55 1.40
CA LEU A 92 -13.09 6.43 1.14
C LEU A 92 -14.56 6.81 1.40
N ARG A 93 -14.81 7.47 2.54
CA ARG A 93 -16.16 7.92 2.91
C ARG A 93 -16.74 8.91 1.90
N SER A 94 -15.96 9.93 1.53
CA SER A 94 -16.43 10.95 0.57
C SER A 94 -16.66 10.36 -0.82
N GLY A 95 -15.86 9.37 -1.23
CA GLY A 95 -16.09 8.61 -2.45
C GLY A 95 -17.44 7.88 -2.44
N LEU A 96 -17.77 7.20 -1.34
CA LEU A 96 -19.05 6.51 -1.18
C LEU A 96 -20.23 7.49 -1.13
N ASP A 97 -20.11 8.61 -0.41
CA ASP A 97 -21.15 9.63 -0.34
C ASP A 97 -21.46 10.21 -1.74
N ASN A 98 -20.42 10.49 -2.54
CA ASN A 98 -20.56 11.00 -3.91
C ASN A 98 -21.19 9.99 -4.87
N LEU A 99 -21.04 8.69 -4.61
CA LEU A 99 -21.70 7.61 -5.35
C LEU A 99 -23.16 7.37 -4.90
N GLY A 100 -23.63 8.11 -3.88
CA GLY A 100 -25.01 8.12 -3.43
C GLY A 100 -25.39 7.00 -2.46
N TYR A 101 -24.42 6.38 -1.80
CA TYR A 101 -24.69 5.43 -0.72
C TYR A 101 -25.30 6.15 0.50
N LYS A 102 -26.22 5.47 1.20
CA LYS A 102 -26.81 6.01 2.43
C LYS A 102 -25.80 5.94 3.56
N LYS A 103 -25.92 6.83 4.54
CA LYS A 103 -25.04 6.87 5.72
C LYS A 103 -24.81 5.49 6.38
N VAL A 104 -25.87 4.70 6.57
CA VAL A 104 -25.75 3.34 7.16
C VAL A 104 -24.96 2.40 6.26
N GLU A 105 -25.19 2.44 4.94
CA GLU A 105 -24.46 1.63 3.96
C GLU A 105 -22.97 2.02 3.96
N VAL A 106 -22.67 3.32 4.04
CA VAL A 106 -21.30 3.84 4.16
C VAL A 106 -20.65 3.37 5.46
N ASP A 107 -21.34 3.47 6.59
CA ASP A 107 -20.82 3.06 7.90
C ASP A 107 -20.52 1.54 7.93
N ASP A 108 -21.40 0.71 7.34
CA ASP A 108 -21.19 -0.73 7.19
C ASP A 108 -19.97 -1.06 6.30
N ILE A 109 -19.80 -0.36 5.17
CA ILE A 109 -18.64 -0.53 4.28
C ILE A 109 -17.34 -0.10 4.96
N ILE A 110 -17.34 1.03 5.67
CA ILE A 110 -16.17 1.49 6.41
C ILE A 110 -15.80 0.48 7.49
N THR A 111 -16.78 -0.02 8.25
CA THR A 111 -16.55 -1.04 9.29
C THR A 111 -16.01 -2.35 8.69
N TYR A 112 -16.50 -2.76 7.52
CA TYR A 112 -15.92 -3.90 6.80
C TYR A 112 -14.45 -3.69 6.45
N VAL A 113 -14.08 -2.48 6.02
CA VAL A 113 -12.71 -2.16 5.60
C VAL A 113 -11.76 -2.04 6.79
N THR A 114 -12.16 -1.33 7.86
CA THR A 114 -11.29 -0.95 8.98
C THR A 114 -11.48 -1.80 10.24
N GLY A 115 -12.49 -2.66 10.25
CA GLY A 115 -12.87 -3.45 11.40
C GLY A 115 -13.71 -2.67 12.41
N THR A 116 -14.22 -3.43 13.38
CA THR A 116 -15.06 -2.91 14.47
C THR A 116 -14.24 -2.35 15.64
N GLY A 117 -12.96 -2.72 15.73
CA GLY A 117 -12.11 -2.43 16.88
C GLY A 117 -12.60 -3.06 18.19
N SER A 118 -13.47 -4.08 18.14
CA SER A 118 -14.08 -4.65 19.33
C SER A 118 -14.40 -6.13 19.19
N PHE A 119 -14.23 -6.90 20.28
CA PHE A 119 -14.70 -8.29 20.36
C PHE A 119 -16.23 -8.42 20.40
N SER A 120 -16.96 -7.29 20.54
CA SER A 120 -18.42 -7.32 20.57
C SER A 120 -18.98 -7.91 19.27
N HIS A 121 -19.83 -8.92 19.40
CA HIS A 121 -20.40 -9.67 18.27
C HIS A 121 -19.38 -10.37 17.36
N CYS A 122 -18.13 -10.53 17.81
CA CYS A 122 -17.15 -11.32 17.08
C CYS A 122 -17.65 -12.78 16.93
N PRO A 123 -17.65 -13.35 15.72
CA PRO A 123 -18.28 -14.66 15.47
C PRO A 123 -17.49 -15.85 16.03
N SER A 124 -16.18 -15.69 16.29
CA SER A 124 -15.28 -16.78 16.66
C SER A 124 -14.66 -16.61 18.05
N ILE A 125 -13.97 -15.49 18.30
CA ILE A 125 -13.33 -15.18 19.59
C ILE A 125 -14.19 -14.14 20.32
N THR A 126 -14.97 -14.59 21.30
CA THR A 126 -15.94 -13.74 22.01
C THR A 126 -15.41 -13.29 23.36
N THR A 127 -15.91 -12.16 23.88
CA THR A 127 -15.63 -11.74 25.26
C THR A 127 -16.01 -12.83 26.27
N GLY A 128 -17.06 -13.61 26.00
CA GLY A 128 -17.49 -14.73 26.85
C GLY A 128 -16.45 -15.87 26.88
N SER A 129 -15.99 -16.32 25.72
CA SER A 129 -14.99 -17.40 25.63
C SER A 129 -13.64 -16.99 26.22
N LEU A 130 -13.26 -15.72 26.07
CA LEU A 130 -12.05 -15.18 26.73
C LEU A 130 -12.21 -15.13 28.26
N LYS A 131 -13.38 -14.72 28.77
CA LYS A 131 -13.65 -14.73 30.22
C LYS A 131 -13.63 -16.15 30.82
N GLU A 132 -14.08 -17.16 30.08
CA GLU A 132 -13.98 -18.57 30.49
C GLU A 132 -12.51 -19.05 30.59
N LEU A 133 -11.62 -18.47 29.79
CA LEU A 133 -10.17 -18.69 29.85
C LEU A 133 -9.47 -17.82 30.92
N GLY A 134 -10.24 -17.06 31.71
CA GLY A 134 -9.72 -16.28 32.82
C GLY A 134 -9.41 -14.81 32.51
N PHE A 135 -9.67 -14.32 31.29
CA PHE A 135 -9.46 -12.90 30.95
C PHE A 135 -10.38 -12.00 31.78
N THR A 136 -9.80 -10.96 32.38
CA THR A 136 -10.50 -9.98 33.22
C THR A 136 -10.62 -8.63 32.51
N GLU A 137 -11.36 -7.70 33.10
CA GLU A 137 -11.50 -6.32 32.60
C GLU A 137 -10.14 -5.61 32.46
N ASP A 138 -9.14 -5.97 33.30
CA ASP A 138 -7.80 -5.39 33.21
C ASP A 138 -7.13 -5.73 31.87
N GLN A 139 -7.35 -6.95 31.35
CA GLN A 139 -6.74 -7.41 30.10
C GLN A 139 -7.43 -6.80 28.89
N PHE A 140 -8.75 -6.68 28.95
CA PHE A 140 -9.50 -5.95 27.92
C PHE A 140 -9.10 -4.48 27.89
N ALA A 141 -8.91 -3.84 29.05
CA ALA A 141 -8.41 -2.47 29.11
C ALA A 141 -6.98 -2.33 28.54
N GLY A 142 -6.12 -3.32 28.78
CA GLY A 142 -4.79 -3.41 28.18
C GLY A 142 -4.85 -3.48 26.65
N MET A 143 -5.64 -4.40 26.11
CA MET A 143 -5.88 -4.53 24.66
C MET A 143 -6.46 -3.24 24.05
N ASP A 144 -7.52 -2.69 24.66
CA ASP A 144 -8.20 -1.47 24.19
C ASP A 144 -7.22 -0.30 24.11
N SER A 145 -6.28 -0.20 25.06
CA SER A 145 -5.26 0.87 25.08
C SER A 145 -4.23 0.77 23.95
N GLN A 146 -4.10 -0.39 23.31
CA GLN A 146 -3.14 -0.67 22.24
C GLN A 146 -3.79 -0.90 20.88
N MET A 147 -5.09 -0.69 20.73
CA MET A 147 -5.81 -0.88 19.46
C MET A 147 -5.27 0.01 18.34
N ASP A 148 -4.83 1.23 18.65
CA ASP A 148 -4.31 2.18 17.65
C ASP A 148 -2.89 1.85 17.16
N THR A 149 -2.13 1.08 17.95
CA THR A 149 -0.72 0.73 17.68
C THR A 149 -0.57 -0.70 17.18
N THR A 150 -1.57 -1.54 17.43
CA THR A 150 -1.61 -2.93 17.01
C THR A 150 -2.21 -3.05 15.61
N ILE A 151 -1.72 -4.00 14.82
CA ILE A 151 -2.11 -4.16 13.42
C ILE A 151 -2.95 -5.41 13.16
N ASP A 152 -2.91 -6.41 14.06
CA ASP A 152 -3.67 -7.64 13.98
C ASP A 152 -4.11 -8.15 15.37
N ILE A 153 -5.00 -9.14 15.39
CA ILE A 153 -5.48 -9.71 16.65
C ILE A 153 -4.37 -10.42 17.43
N ARG A 154 -3.35 -10.98 16.77
CA ARG A 154 -2.25 -11.68 17.48
C ARG A 154 -1.44 -10.72 18.33
N GLY A 155 -1.17 -9.53 17.82
CA GLY A 155 -0.46 -8.49 18.56
C GLY A 155 -1.14 -8.14 19.88
N LEU A 156 -2.48 -8.08 19.90
CA LEU A 156 -3.27 -7.80 21.13
C LEU A 156 -3.09 -8.86 22.22
N PHE A 157 -2.75 -10.09 21.82
CA PHE A 157 -2.53 -11.19 22.75
C PHE A 157 -1.07 -11.36 23.14
N SER A 158 -0.18 -10.43 22.77
CA SER A 158 1.23 -10.49 23.17
C SER A 158 1.40 -10.37 24.70
N PRO A 159 2.42 -11.03 25.29
CA PRO A 159 2.67 -10.95 26.73
C PRO A 159 2.85 -9.53 27.27
N GLY A 160 3.41 -8.62 26.46
CA GLY A 160 3.57 -7.21 26.83
C GLY A 160 2.24 -6.46 27.01
N ILE A 161 1.19 -6.84 26.28
CA ILE A 161 -0.15 -6.22 26.38
C ILE A 161 -0.99 -6.91 27.45
N LEU A 162 -0.93 -8.24 27.50
CA LEU A 162 -1.65 -9.02 28.50
C LEU A 162 -1.01 -8.96 29.89
N GLY A 163 0.26 -8.62 30.00
CA GLY A 163 1.03 -8.74 31.24
C GLY A 163 1.56 -10.17 31.44
N GLU A 164 2.85 -10.26 31.79
CA GLU A 164 3.56 -11.53 31.95
C GLU A 164 2.99 -12.39 33.08
N ASP A 165 2.59 -11.78 34.20
CA ASP A 165 2.02 -12.49 35.35
C ASP A 165 0.73 -13.22 34.95
N PHE A 166 -0.14 -12.59 34.15
CA PHE A 166 -1.36 -13.23 33.66
C PHE A 166 -1.06 -14.37 32.68
N CYS A 167 -0.14 -14.13 31.75
CA CYS A 167 0.31 -15.13 30.79
C CYS A 167 0.83 -16.39 31.51
N ARG A 168 1.62 -16.21 32.57
CA ARG A 168 2.18 -17.28 33.38
C ARG A 168 1.16 -17.97 34.27
N ASP A 169 0.47 -17.20 35.11
CA ASP A 169 -0.33 -17.73 36.22
C ASP A 169 -1.72 -18.19 35.78
N THR A 170 -2.27 -17.56 34.73
CA THR A 170 -3.63 -17.87 34.24
C THR A 170 -3.61 -18.66 32.95
N LEU A 171 -2.81 -18.24 31.95
CA LEU A 171 -2.73 -18.95 30.67
C LEU A 171 -1.76 -20.14 30.69
N GLY A 172 -0.93 -20.25 31.74
CA GLY A 172 0.01 -21.36 31.91
C GLY A 172 1.18 -21.35 30.92
N LEU A 173 1.56 -20.16 30.44
CA LEU A 173 2.70 -19.98 29.53
C LEU A 173 4.02 -20.10 30.29
N THR A 174 4.99 -20.81 29.71
CA THR A 174 6.33 -20.89 30.28
C THR A 174 7.16 -19.64 29.95
N ASP A 175 8.24 -19.40 30.69
CA ASP A 175 9.22 -18.34 30.36
C ASP A 175 9.77 -18.49 28.95
N GLU A 176 9.98 -19.73 28.52
CA GLU A 176 10.48 -20.05 27.17
C GLU A 176 9.44 -19.69 26.11
N GLU A 177 8.16 -20.00 26.32
CA GLU A 177 7.06 -19.64 25.41
C GLU A 177 6.83 -18.12 25.34
N MET A 178 6.99 -17.40 26.46
CA MET A 178 6.84 -15.94 26.47
C MET A 178 8.06 -15.21 25.89
N ALA A 179 9.24 -15.82 25.94
CA ALA A 179 10.45 -15.30 25.33
C ALA A 179 10.55 -15.64 23.83
N GLU A 180 9.80 -16.64 23.35
CA GLU A 180 9.78 -17.03 21.94
C GLU A 180 9.16 -15.89 21.08
N PRO A 181 9.95 -15.31 20.15
CA PRO A 181 9.42 -14.31 19.24
C PRO A 181 8.23 -14.86 18.45
N PHE A 182 7.15 -14.08 18.36
CA PHE A 182 5.94 -14.44 17.61
C PHE A 182 5.17 -15.67 18.10
N PHE A 183 5.38 -16.09 19.35
CA PHE A 183 4.61 -17.17 19.95
C PHE A 183 3.09 -16.92 19.84
N ASP A 184 2.38 -17.84 19.19
CA ASP A 184 0.94 -17.70 18.91
C ASP A 184 0.11 -18.16 20.11
N ILE A 185 -0.15 -17.22 21.02
CA ILE A 185 -0.97 -17.44 22.21
C ILE A 185 -2.39 -17.91 21.84
N LEU A 186 -2.99 -17.36 20.78
CA LEU A 186 -4.34 -17.75 20.37
C LEU A 186 -4.40 -19.23 19.97
N HIS A 187 -3.40 -19.70 19.23
CA HIS A 187 -3.31 -21.11 18.87
C HIS A 187 -3.06 -22.00 20.10
N LYS A 188 -2.22 -21.56 21.04
CA LYS A 188 -2.00 -22.26 22.32
C LYS A 188 -3.28 -22.39 23.15
N LEU A 189 -4.14 -21.37 23.11
CA LEU A 189 -5.47 -21.37 23.75
C LEU A 189 -6.49 -22.26 23.03
N GLY A 190 -6.12 -22.87 21.90
CA GLY A 190 -6.93 -23.85 21.18
C GLY A 190 -7.81 -23.26 20.07
N TYR A 191 -7.66 -21.98 19.74
CA TYR A 191 -8.36 -21.39 18.61
C TYR A 191 -7.77 -21.87 17.28
N SER A 192 -8.65 -22.21 16.33
CA SER A 192 -8.21 -22.61 15.00
C SER A 192 -7.70 -21.41 14.20
N ALA A 193 -6.87 -21.65 13.18
CA ALA A 193 -6.45 -20.59 12.25
C ALA A 193 -7.63 -19.86 11.60
N THR A 194 -8.73 -20.57 11.34
CA THR A 194 -9.98 -19.98 10.83
C THR A 194 -10.63 -19.05 11.84
N ASP A 195 -10.69 -19.45 13.12
CA ASP A 195 -11.28 -18.63 14.17
C ASP A 195 -10.49 -17.35 14.39
N ILE A 196 -9.16 -17.45 14.38
CA ILE A 196 -8.26 -16.31 14.49
C ILE A 196 -8.45 -15.36 13.31
N GLN A 197 -8.51 -15.90 12.08
CA GLN A 197 -8.72 -15.09 10.88
C GLN A 197 -10.08 -14.36 10.89
N LEU A 198 -11.15 -15.04 11.33
CA LEU A 198 -12.48 -14.42 11.44
C LEU A 198 -12.51 -13.31 12.50
N ALA A 199 -11.80 -13.50 13.61
CA ALA A 199 -11.72 -12.50 14.66
C ALA A 199 -10.85 -11.30 14.23
N ASP A 200 -9.76 -11.56 13.52
CA ASP A 200 -8.90 -10.54 12.92
C ASP A 200 -9.69 -9.67 11.94
N GLU A 201 -10.39 -10.29 10.98
CA GLU A 201 -11.24 -9.58 10.01
C GLU A 201 -12.36 -8.78 10.68
N HIS A 202 -12.93 -9.29 11.78
CA HIS A 202 -13.95 -8.58 12.55
C HIS A 202 -13.39 -7.35 13.28
N MET A 203 -12.21 -7.46 13.87
CA MET A 203 -11.63 -6.40 14.71
C MET A 203 -10.83 -5.38 13.92
N PHE A 204 -9.97 -5.83 12.99
CA PHE A 204 -9.03 -5.02 12.23
C PHE A 204 -9.48 -4.79 10.77
N GLY A 205 -10.56 -5.46 10.35
CA GLY A 205 -11.16 -5.28 9.05
C GLY A 205 -10.48 -6.09 7.96
N HIS A 206 -11.05 -5.99 6.76
CA HIS A 206 -10.53 -6.70 5.59
C HIS A 206 -9.44 -5.92 4.84
N GLY A 207 -9.28 -4.62 5.13
CA GLY A 207 -8.34 -3.73 4.42
C GLY A 207 -8.69 -3.50 2.95
N MET A 208 -9.86 -3.94 2.49
CA MET A 208 -10.31 -3.93 1.10
C MET A 208 -11.81 -3.67 1.00
N ILE A 209 -12.27 -3.26 -0.18
CA ILE A 209 -13.69 -2.97 -0.45
C ILE A 209 -14.41 -4.09 -1.22
N GLU A 210 -13.64 -5.01 -1.81
CA GLU A 210 -14.18 -6.16 -2.52
C GLU A 210 -14.98 -7.04 -1.55
N GLY A 211 -16.23 -7.38 -1.87
CA GLY A 211 -17.09 -8.16 -0.98
C GLY A 211 -17.67 -7.39 0.22
N ALA A 212 -17.42 -6.08 0.32
CA ALA A 212 -18.04 -5.24 1.35
C ALA A 212 -19.58 -5.26 1.22
N PRO A 213 -20.32 -5.19 2.34
CA PRO A 213 -21.78 -5.14 2.31
C PRO A 213 -22.27 -3.91 1.51
N HIS A 214 -23.40 -4.05 0.82
CA HIS A 214 -24.03 -3.00 -0.02
C HIS A 214 -23.23 -2.55 -1.25
N MET A 215 -21.93 -2.85 -1.34
CA MET A 215 -21.07 -2.43 -2.44
C MET A 215 -21.57 -3.00 -3.77
N LYS A 216 -21.72 -2.12 -4.75
CA LYS A 216 -22.09 -2.48 -6.12
C LYS A 216 -20.83 -2.72 -6.94
N ASP A 217 -20.82 -3.81 -7.70
CA ASP A 217 -19.69 -4.17 -8.57
C ASP A 217 -19.30 -3.06 -9.56
N GLU A 218 -20.29 -2.31 -10.07
CA GLU A 218 -20.07 -1.19 -11.00
C GLU A 218 -19.32 0.00 -10.38
N HIS A 219 -19.30 0.10 -9.04
CA HIS A 219 -18.62 1.15 -8.30
C HIS A 219 -17.21 0.76 -7.87
N LEU A 220 -16.86 -0.54 -7.87
CA LEU A 220 -15.51 -1.01 -7.48
C LEU A 220 -14.37 -0.29 -8.21
N PRO A 221 -14.44 -0.01 -9.54
CA PRO A 221 -13.35 0.67 -10.25
C PRO A 221 -12.98 2.06 -9.73
N VAL A 222 -13.89 2.73 -9.00
CA VAL A 222 -13.62 4.05 -8.38
C VAL A 222 -12.59 3.94 -7.26
N PHE A 223 -12.50 2.78 -6.61
CA PHE A 223 -11.66 2.53 -5.44
C PHE A 223 -10.44 1.65 -5.76
N ASP A 224 -10.19 1.37 -7.05
CA ASP A 224 -9.00 0.63 -7.46
C ASP A 224 -7.74 1.43 -7.06
N CYS A 225 -6.78 0.74 -6.43
CA CYS A 225 -5.55 1.32 -5.90
C CYS A 225 -4.33 0.91 -6.73
N ALA A 226 -3.16 1.44 -6.41
CA ALA A 226 -1.90 1.09 -7.07
C ALA A 226 -1.53 -0.38 -6.87
N GLN A 227 -1.92 -0.96 -5.74
CA GLN A 227 -1.75 -2.38 -5.41
C GLN A 227 -3.10 -3.00 -5.06
N SER A 228 -3.16 -4.34 -5.07
CA SER A 228 -4.30 -5.06 -4.52
C SER A 228 -4.43 -4.76 -3.03
N CYS A 229 -5.64 -4.41 -2.60
CA CYS A 229 -5.93 -4.00 -1.23
C CYS A 229 -6.21 -5.22 -0.34
N GLY A 230 -5.66 -5.24 0.87
CA GLY A 230 -5.91 -6.30 1.85
C GLY A 230 -5.39 -7.67 1.41
N ALA A 231 -5.64 -8.69 2.23
CA ALA A 231 -5.12 -10.03 1.98
C ALA A 231 -5.84 -10.79 0.86
N LYS A 232 -7.08 -10.40 0.53
CA LYS A 232 -7.97 -11.12 -0.41
C LYS A 232 -8.31 -10.30 -1.67
N GLY A 233 -7.89 -9.04 -1.74
CA GLY A 233 -8.20 -8.18 -2.89
C GLY A 233 -7.44 -8.63 -4.12
N VAL A 234 -8.06 -8.47 -5.29
CA VAL A 234 -7.47 -8.85 -6.59
C VAL A 234 -7.45 -7.70 -7.58
N ARG A 235 -8.08 -6.57 -7.25
CA ARG A 235 -8.16 -5.40 -8.13
C ARG A 235 -7.03 -4.43 -7.87
N SER A 236 -6.42 -3.95 -8.95
CA SER A 236 -5.44 -2.87 -8.94
C SER A 236 -5.52 -2.08 -10.24
N ILE A 237 -5.01 -0.85 -10.21
CA ILE A 237 -4.85 -0.03 -11.40
C ILE A 237 -3.73 -0.64 -12.24
N ARG A 238 -4.08 -1.04 -13.47
CA ARG A 238 -3.13 -1.61 -14.44
C ARG A 238 -1.92 -0.69 -14.69
N TRP A 239 -0.73 -1.26 -14.84
CA TRP A 239 0.51 -0.49 -14.99
C TRP A 239 0.51 0.44 -16.21
N GLU A 240 -0.20 0.11 -17.28
CA GLU A 240 -0.35 0.98 -18.46
C GLU A 240 -1.00 2.30 -18.09
N ALA A 241 -1.99 2.29 -17.19
CA ALA A 241 -2.69 3.49 -16.75
C ALA A 241 -1.75 4.41 -15.94
N HIS A 242 -0.78 3.86 -15.21
CA HIS A 242 0.25 4.66 -14.55
C HIS A 242 1.09 5.42 -15.59
N VAL A 243 1.53 4.73 -16.65
CA VAL A 243 2.33 5.31 -17.74
C VAL A 243 1.53 6.36 -18.50
N ASP A 244 0.27 6.06 -18.82
CA ASP A 244 -0.62 6.94 -19.59
C ASP A 244 -0.94 8.22 -18.81
N MET A 245 -1.14 8.13 -17.49
CA MET A 245 -1.37 9.29 -16.64
C MET A 245 -0.13 10.20 -16.58
N MET A 246 1.06 9.61 -16.47
CA MET A 246 2.32 10.37 -16.57
C MET A 246 2.43 11.04 -17.95
N ALA A 247 2.11 10.32 -19.02
CA ALA A 247 2.19 10.83 -20.38
C ALA A 247 1.23 11.99 -20.64
N ALA A 248 0.03 11.96 -20.05
CA ALA A 248 -0.93 13.05 -20.14
C ALA A 248 -0.45 14.33 -19.44
N ALA A 249 0.29 14.21 -18.34
CA ALA A 249 0.81 15.35 -17.58
C ALA A 249 2.15 15.89 -18.12
N GLN A 250 3.00 15.00 -18.64
CA GLN A 250 4.39 15.30 -19.00
C GLN A 250 4.60 16.51 -19.95
N PRO A 251 3.75 16.75 -20.97
CA PRO A 251 3.91 17.88 -21.89
C PRO A 251 3.80 19.25 -21.21
N PHE A 252 3.11 19.32 -20.08
CA PHE A 252 2.87 20.57 -19.34
C PHE A 252 3.91 20.82 -18.23
N ILE A 253 4.91 19.94 -18.12
CA ILE A 253 5.94 19.97 -17.09
C ILE A 253 7.31 20.06 -17.75
N SER A 254 8.07 21.10 -17.40
CA SER A 254 9.39 21.37 -17.96
C SER A 254 10.44 20.35 -17.48
N GLY A 255 10.38 19.96 -16.22
CA GLY A 255 11.11 18.84 -15.62
C GLY A 255 10.43 17.48 -15.85
N ALA A 256 10.83 16.49 -15.05
CA ALA A 256 10.27 15.14 -15.08
C ALA A 256 9.17 14.94 -14.03
N ILE A 257 8.59 13.73 -14.01
CA ILE A 257 7.61 13.30 -13.02
C ILE A 257 8.25 12.19 -12.17
N SER A 258 8.41 12.43 -10.87
CA SER A 258 8.86 11.44 -9.91
C SER A 258 7.66 10.66 -9.38
N LYS A 259 7.12 9.80 -10.23
CA LYS A 259 6.03 8.88 -9.94
C LYS A 259 6.48 7.45 -10.22
N THR A 260 6.10 6.53 -9.33
CA THR A 260 6.34 5.11 -9.53
C THR A 260 5.22 4.46 -10.37
N ILE A 261 5.63 3.62 -11.32
CA ILE A 261 4.79 2.63 -11.99
C ILE A 261 4.76 1.41 -11.05
N ASN A 262 3.69 1.31 -10.28
CA ASN A 262 3.48 0.18 -9.38
C ASN A 262 2.93 -0.99 -10.18
N MET A 263 3.52 -2.16 -9.97
CA MET A 263 3.17 -3.42 -10.60
C MET A 263 2.93 -4.46 -9.52
N THR A 264 1.95 -5.33 -9.73
CA THR A 264 1.69 -6.49 -8.87
C THR A 264 2.80 -7.53 -9.02
N ALA A 265 2.90 -8.48 -8.09
CA ALA A 265 3.98 -9.47 -8.06
C ALA A 265 3.96 -10.46 -9.25
N ASP A 266 2.80 -10.68 -9.85
CA ASP A 266 2.54 -11.61 -10.96
C ASP A 266 2.90 -11.06 -12.34
N VAL A 267 3.28 -9.78 -12.43
CA VAL A 267 3.63 -9.10 -13.68
C VAL A 267 4.90 -9.71 -14.31
N SER A 268 4.86 -9.93 -15.62
CA SER A 268 5.91 -10.63 -16.36
C SER A 268 7.10 -9.74 -16.71
N ILE A 269 8.22 -10.35 -17.12
CA ILE A 269 9.37 -9.61 -17.66
C ILE A 269 8.97 -8.82 -18.92
N GLN A 270 8.08 -9.36 -19.75
CA GLN A 270 7.62 -8.68 -20.96
C GLN A 270 6.84 -7.42 -20.62
N ASP A 271 5.97 -7.48 -19.61
CA ASP A 271 5.22 -6.30 -19.15
C ASP A 271 6.15 -5.20 -18.63
N VAL A 272 7.21 -5.57 -17.91
CA VAL A 272 8.24 -4.62 -17.45
C VAL A 272 8.93 -3.95 -18.65
N GLN A 273 9.32 -4.73 -19.66
CA GLN A 273 9.90 -4.19 -20.90
C GLN A 273 8.92 -3.26 -21.62
N ASP A 274 7.64 -3.66 -21.69
CA ASP A 274 6.59 -2.90 -22.35
C ASP A 274 6.30 -1.59 -21.61
N ALA A 275 6.42 -1.55 -20.28
CA ALA A 275 6.31 -0.31 -19.51
C ALA A 275 7.41 0.71 -19.85
N TYR A 276 8.65 0.27 -19.98
CA TYR A 276 9.75 1.13 -20.45
C TYR A 276 9.51 1.61 -21.89
N MET A 277 9.14 0.68 -22.79
CA MET A 277 8.90 1.01 -24.19
C MET A 277 7.71 1.95 -24.38
N ARG A 278 6.63 1.74 -23.61
CA ARG A 278 5.45 2.62 -23.62
C ARG A 278 5.82 4.00 -23.11
N SER A 279 6.53 4.08 -21.98
CA SER A 279 6.99 5.37 -21.42
C SER A 279 7.83 6.17 -22.42
N TRP A 280 8.75 5.50 -23.13
CA TRP A 280 9.52 6.15 -24.20
C TRP A 280 8.63 6.61 -25.36
N LYS A 281 7.76 5.74 -25.87
CA LYS A 281 6.84 6.06 -26.99
C LYS A 281 5.87 7.19 -26.68
N THR A 282 5.54 7.41 -25.40
CA THR A 282 4.64 8.47 -24.96
C THR A 282 5.36 9.72 -24.47
N GLY A 283 6.69 9.78 -24.59
CA GLY A 283 7.48 10.97 -24.28
C GLY A 283 7.67 11.25 -22.78
N ASN A 284 7.49 10.25 -21.92
CA ASN A 284 7.79 10.38 -20.49
C ASN A 284 9.30 10.61 -20.29
N LYS A 285 9.67 11.63 -19.52
CA LYS A 285 11.07 11.99 -19.29
C LYS A 285 11.75 11.13 -18.21
N ALA A 286 10.95 10.54 -17.32
CA ALA A 286 11.41 9.61 -16.29
C ALA A 286 10.49 8.38 -16.24
N CYS A 287 11.08 7.24 -15.90
CA CYS A 287 10.39 5.97 -15.75
C CYS A 287 10.97 5.27 -14.52
N ALA A 288 10.26 5.34 -13.39
CA ALA A 288 10.55 4.58 -12.19
C ALA A 288 9.50 3.48 -12.06
N LEU A 289 9.94 2.24 -11.86
CA LEU A 289 9.07 1.08 -11.78
C LEU A 289 9.35 0.34 -10.48
N TYR A 290 8.28 -0.09 -9.84
CA TYR A 290 8.34 -0.96 -8.68
C TYR A 290 7.39 -2.14 -8.88
N ARG A 291 7.94 -3.34 -8.89
CA ARG A 291 7.16 -4.58 -8.86
C ARG A 291 7.07 -5.05 -7.42
N ASP A 292 5.86 -5.33 -6.95
CA ASP A 292 5.68 -5.82 -5.59
C ASP A 292 6.50 -7.10 -5.33
N GLY A 293 7.02 -7.21 -4.12
CA GLY A 293 7.93 -8.27 -3.69
C GLY A 293 9.34 -8.21 -4.30
N SER A 294 9.67 -7.22 -5.15
CA SER A 294 11.03 -7.09 -5.72
C SER A 294 12.08 -6.55 -4.73
N LYS A 295 11.65 -6.01 -3.58
CA LYS A 295 12.51 -5.63 -2.46
C LYS A 295 12.05 -6.32 -1.19
N LEU A 296 13.02 -6.70 -0.36
CA LEU A 296 12.82 -7.38 0.92
C LEU A 296 12.26 -6.44 2.00
N SER A 297 12.64 -5.16 1.95
CA SER A 297 12.10 -4.12 2.82
C SER A 297 11.28 -3.15 1.97
N GLN A 298 10.00 -3.02 2.33
CA GLN A 298 9.06 -2.10 1.69
C GLN A 298 8.60 -1.03 2.69
N PRO A 299 8.62 0.26 2.32
CA PRO A 299 8.15 1.31 3.22
C PRO A 299 6.64 1.30 3.44
N LEU A 300 5.87 0.74 2.49
CA LEU A 300 4.42 0.59 2.56
C LEU A 300 4.03 -0.82 2.12
N MET A 301 3.02 -1.39 2.79
CA MET A 301 2.43 -2.70 2.47
C MET A 301 0.91 -2.57 2.35
N SER A 302 0.31 -3.32 1.41
CA SER A 302 -1.15 -3.33 1.19
C SER A 302 -1.90 -4.36 2.03
N SER A 303 -1.18 -5.31 2.61
CA SER A 303 -1.67 -6.30 3.57
C SER A 303 -0.60 -6.60 4.60
N LEU A 304 -1.01 -7.16 5.74
CA LEU A 304 -0.09 -7.75 6.69
C LEU A 304 0.45 -9.07 6.16
N VAL A 305 1.75 -9.27 6.27
CA VAL A 305 2.38 -10.59 6.10
C VAL A 305 2.36 -11.24 7.48
N SER A 306 1.78 -12.44 7.58
CA SER A 306 1.58 -13.11 8.88
C SER A 306 2.92 -13.23 9.64
N PRO A 307 2.96 -12.87 10.95
CA PRO A 307 4.20 -12.89 11.74
C PRO A 307 4.86 -14.27 11.86
N THR A 308 4.13 -15.37 11.65
CA THR A 308 4.71 -16.73 11.57
C THR A 308 5.68 -16.91 10.39
N LEU A 309 5.79 -15.92 9.50
CA LEU A 309 6.73 -15.88 8.38
C LEU A 309 7.85 -14.85 8.56
N ILE A 310 7.91 -14.15 9.71
CA ILE A 310 8.91 -13.14 10.00
C ILE A 310 9.76 -13.67 11.16
N VAL A 311 10.95 -14.15 10.85
CA VAL A 311 12.00 -14.39 11.84
C VAL A 311 12.79 -13.10 11.93
N ASP A 312 12.87 -12.50 13.12
CA ASP A 312 13.82 -11.43 13.44
C ASP A 312 14.23 -11.62 14.90
N ASP A 313 15.51 -11.90 15.13
CA ASP A 313 16.11 -11.89 16.47
C ASP A 313 17.20 -10.80 16.47
N GLU A 314 17.12 -9.90 17.43
CA GLU A 314 18.07 -8.80 17.59
C GLU A 314 19.27 -9.27 18.42
N GLU A 315 20.45 -9.36 17.77
CA GLU A 315 21.68 -8.72 18.24
C GLU A 315 22.74 -8.71 17.12
N ILE A 316 22.81 -7.57 16.41
CA ILE A 316 23.99 -6.97 15.76
C ILE A 316 24.96 -7.96 15.05
N ASP A 317 24.60 -8.36 13.82
CA ASP A 317 25.45 -8.42 12.59
C ASP A 317 24.71 -9.13 11.40
N GLU A 318 23.37 -9.21 11.43
CA GLU A 318 22.56 -10.08 10.55
C GLU A 318 21.72 -9.37 9.46
N GLU A 319 22.20 -8.31 8.81
CA GLU A 319 21.53 -7.79 7.59
C GLU A 319 21.45 -8.87 6.47
N VAL A 320 22.25 -9.94 6.57
CA VAL A 320 22.37 -10.98 5.54
C VAL A 320 21.35 -12.12 5.70
N GLU A 321 20.94 -12.50 6.91
CA GLU A 321 20.16 -13.74 7.15
C GLU A 321 18.63 -13.54 7.06
N VAL A 322 18.11 -12.44 7.60
CA VAL A 322 16.71 -12.01 7.43
C VAL A 322 16.39 -11.77 5.95
N MET A 323 17.35 -11.15 5.25
CA MET A 323 17.29 -11.02 3.80
C MET A 323 17.24 -12.37 3.09
N THR A 324 17.88 -13.41 3.61
CA THR A 324 17.94 -14.74 3.01
C THR A 324 16.63 -15.52 3.17
N VAL A 325 15.92 -15.37 4.30
CA VAL A 325 14.63 -16.03 4.54
C VAL A 325 13.50 -15.37 3.75
N MET A 326 13.40 -14.04 3.79
CA MET A 326 12.46 -13.32 2.94
C MET A 326 12.77 -13.53 1.45
N ALA A 327 14.05 -13.58 1.05
CA ALA A 327 14.42 -13.91 -0.32
C ALA A 327 14.01 -15.34 -0.70
N LYS A 328 14.16 -16.34 0.17
CA LYS A 328 13.69 -17.72 -0.11
C LYS A 328 12.19 -17.78 -0.33
N GLN A 329 11.39 -17.13 0.52
CA GLN A 329 9.93 -17.18 0.43
C GLN A 329 9.38 -16.35 -0.74
N VAL A 330 10.00 -15.20 -1.04
CA VAL A 330 9.72 -14.42 -2.25
C VAL A 330 10.12 -15.21 -3.49
N VAL A 331 11.27 -15.90 -3.49
CA VAL A 331 11.72 -16.77 -4.59
C VAL A 331 10.82 -17.99 -4.78
N GLU A 332 10.23 -18.54 -3.71
CA GLU A 332 9.25 -19.65 -3.79
C GLU A 332 7.92 -19.22 -4.42
N ARG A 333 7.55 -17.94 -4.30
CA ARG A 333 6.33 -17.37 -4.89
C ARG A 333 6.55 -16.74 -6.26
N LEU A 334 7.78 -16.35 -6.58
CA LEU A 334 8.15 -15.84 -7.89
C LEU A 334 8.47 -17.01 -8.84
N PRO A 335 8.08 -16.94 -10.13
CA PRO A 335 8.57 -17.90 -11.11
C PRO A 335 10.10 -17.86 -11.12
N MET A 336 10.73 -19.02 -10.93
CA MET A 336 12.20 -19.14 -10.90
C MET A 336 12.80 -18.45 -12.12
N PRO A 337 13.80 -17.56 -11.95
CA PRO A 337 14.50 -16.96 -13.07
C PRO A 337 15.09 -18.07 -13.94
N VAL A 338 14.93 -17.94 -15.27
CA VAL A 338 15.61 -18.84 -16.21
C VAL A 338 17.11 -18.82 -15.90
N GLN A 339 17.81 -19.96 -16.01
CA GLN A 339 19.23 -20.11 -15.61
C GLN A 339 20.17 -18.99 -16.11
N GLN A 340 19.84 -18.38 -17.26
CA GLN A 340 20.54 -17.22 -17.82
C GLN A 340 20.41 -15.94 -16.97
N ALA A 341 19.26 -15.71 -16.32
CA ALA A 341 19.02 -14.58 -15.46
C ALA A 341 19.84 -14.64 -14.16
N GLU A 342 20.12 -15.84 -13.62
CA GLU A 342 21.03 -15.99 -12.47
C GLU A 342 22.45 -15.55 -12.78
N VAL A 343 22.96 -15.88 -13.97
CA VAL A 343 24.31 -15.49 -14.42
C VAL A 343 24.40 -13.97 -14.55
N VAL A 344 23.39 -13.35 -15.16
CA VAL A 344 23.31 -11.89 -15.32
C VAL A 344 23.17 -11.19 -13.95
N ALA A 345 22.29 -11.68 -13.08
CA ALA A 345 22.12 -11.14 -11.73
C ALA A 345 23.42 -11.23 -10.91
N LYS A 346 24.10 -12.38 -10.92
CA LYS A 346 25.42 -12.54 -10.27
C LYS A 346 26.46 -11.55 -10.81
N THR A 347 26.50 -11.36 -12.13
CA THR A 347 27.43 -10.43 -12.77
C THR A 347 27.13 -8.97 -12.38
N ILE A 348 25.86 -8.58 -12.31
CA ILE A 348 25.45 -7.22 -11.90
C ILE A 348 25.76 -6.97 -10.42
N VAL A 349 25.43 -7.92 -9.54
CA VAL A 349 25.65 -7.78 -8.10
C VAL A 349 27.15 -7.77 -7.77
N GLN A 350 27.94 -8.65 -8.39
CA GLN A 350 29.40 -8.69 -8.19
C GLN A 350 30.14 -7.50 -8.83
N GLY A 351 29.50 -6.77 -9.75
CA GLY A 351 30.06 -5.54 -10.31
C GLY A 351 29.83 -4.29 -9.46
N TYR A 352 28.99 -4.38 -8.43
CA TYR A 352 28.58 -3.26 -7.56
C TYR A 352 29.03 -3.39 -6.09
N ILE A 353 29.70 -4.48 -5.72
CA ILE A 353 30.38 -4.69 -4.42
C ILE A 353 31.88 -4.62 -4.65
#